data_AF-I3SPM9-F1
#
_entry.id   AF-I3SPM9-F1
#
_cell.length_a   1.000
_cell.length_b   1.000
_cell.length_c   1.000
_cell.angle_alpha   90.00
_cell.angle_beta   90.00
_cell.angle_gamma   90.00
#
_symmetry.space_group_name_H-M   'P 1'
#
loop_
_entity.id
_entity.type
_entity.pdbx_description
1 polymer ?
#
loop_
_entity_poly.entity_id
_entity_poly.type
_entity_poly.pdbx_seq_one_letter_code
_entity_poly.pdbx_strand_id
1 'polypeptide(L)'
;MEGKYREALGKWEAALTLAPDVPALHEQKAQVLLEIGDAWNALKAASRATELKPSWAEAWVTLGRAQLNYGEPDNAIESFDRALALKPDYEEAQDDRKTASRLIKKRKQLHSSGLSEIQNRYTVGDKNESS
;
A
#
# COMPACT_ATOMS: atom_id res chain seq x y z
N MET A 1 16.55 24.77 -14.17
CA MET A 1 16.14 24.25 -12.84
C MET A 1 16.45 22.75 -12.68
N GLU A 2 16.52 21.96 -13.76
CA GLU A 2 16.85 20.51 -13.72
C GLU A 2 18.22 20.16 -13.12
N GLY A 3 19.23 21.02 -13.25
CA GLY A 3 20.56 20.76 -12.67
C GLY A 3 20.58 20.71 -11.14
N LYS A 4 19.76 21.53 -10.47
CA LYS A 4 19.69 21.56 -8.99
C LYS A 4 18.97 20.34 -8.42
N TYR A 5 17.96 19.83 -9.14
CA TYR A 5 17.23 18.62 -8.74
C TYR A 5 18.11 17.36 -8.85
N ARG A 6 18.92 17.23 -9.91
CA ARG A 6 19.88 16.11 -10.02
C ARG A 6 20.97 16.17 -8.95
N GLU A 7 21.45 17.35 -8.62
CA GLU A 7 22.47 17.53 -7.58
C GLU A 7 21.91 17.25 -6.17
N ALA A 8 20.65 17.64 -5.91
CA ALA A 8 19.95 17.32 -4.67
C ALA A 8 19.69 15.82 -4.53
N LEU A 9 19.26 15.14 -5.61
CA LEU A 9 19.14 13.66 -5.63
C LEU A 9 20.50 12.99 -5.35
N GLY A 10 21.58 13.45 -5.99
CA GLY A 10 22.92 12.88 -5.76
C GLY A 10 23.42 13.06 -4.33
N LYS A 11 23.14 14.20 -3.68
CA LYS A 11 23.45 14.42 -2.26
C LYS A 11 22.60 13.55 -1.33
N TRP A 12 21.35 13.29 -1.72
CA TRP A 12 20.45 12.39 -1.02
C TRP A 12 20.88 10.92 -1.09
N GLU A 13 21.30 10.45 -2.27
CA GLU A 13 21.84 9.11 -2.44
C GLU A 13 23.15 8.91 -1.69
N ALA A 14 24.02 9.92 -1.68
CA ALA A 14 25.22 9.93 -0.85
C ALA A 14 24.88 9.88 0.66
N ALA A 15 23.87 10.62 1.11
CA ALA A 15 23.43 10.58 2.51
C ALA A 15 22.90 9.20 2.91
N LEU A 16 22.13 8.53 2.04
CA LEU A 16 21.68 7.14 2.26
C LEU A 16 22.85 6.14 2.28
N THR A 17 23.93 6.42 1.54
CA THR A 17 25.14 5.59 1.54
C THR A 17 25.94 5.76 2.83
N LEU A 18 25.97 6.98 3.38
CA LEU A 18 26.72 7.31 4.60
C LEU A 18 25.96 6.98 5.89
N ALA A 19 24.63 7.00 5.85
CA ALA A 19 23.76 6.76 6.99
C ALA A 19 22.58 5.84 6.62
N PRO A 20 22.85 4.57 6.28
CA PRO A 20 21.83 3.64 5.80
C PRO A 20 20.78 3.27 6.85
N ASP A 21 21.02 3.59 8.11
CA ASP A 21 20.15 3.22 9.23
C ASP A 21 19.38 4.41 9.82
N VAL A 22 19.25 5.51 9.07
CA VAL A 22 18.38 6.64 9.44
C VAL A 22 16.96 6.39 8.94
N PRO A 23 15.98 6.08 9.81
CA PRO A 23 14.62 5.75 9.39
C PRO A 23 13.97 6.85 8.56
N ALA A 24 14.21 8.12 8.93
CA ALA A 24 13.62 9.28 8.26
C ALA A 24 14.02 9.40 6.79
N LEU A 25 15.25 9.02 6.42
CA LEU A 25 15.68 9.09 5.02
C LEU A 25 14.97 8.04 4.16
N HIS A 26 14.75 6.84 4.72
CA HIS A 26 13.99 5.78 4.04
C HIS A 26 12.51 6.14 3.90
N GLU A 27 11.92 6.73 4.93
CA GLU A 27 10.52 7.16 4.90
C GLU A 27 10.31 8.26 3.86
N GLN A 28 11.14 9.30 3.85
CA GLN A 28 11.02 10.36 2.86
C GLN A 28 11.32 9.86 1.44
N LYS A 29 12.28 8.93 1.28
CA LYS A 29 12.49 8.25 -0.01
C LYS A 29 11.23 7.53 -0.47
N ALA A 30 10.55 6.83 0.45
CA ALA A 30 9.29 6.16 0.14
C ALA A 30 8.21 7.16 -0.30
N GLN A 31 8.04 8.28 0.40
CA GLN A 31 7.10 9.34 0.01
C GLN A 31 7.36 9.84 -1.41
N VAL A 32 8.61 10.15 -1.76
CA VAL A 32 8.97 10.60 -3.11
C VAL A 32 8.64 9.52 -4.16
N LEU A 33 8.90 8.25 -3.84
CA LEU A 33 8.61 7.14 -4.75
C LEU A 33 7.09 6.89 -4.91
N LEU A 34 6.29 7.15 -3.88
CA LEU A 34 4.83 7.13 -3.96
C LEU A 34 4.31 8.19 -4.94
N GLU A 35 4.84 9.42 -4.85
CA GLU A 35 4.46 10.52 -5.75
C GLU A 35 4.82 10.24 -7.21
N ILE A 36 5.94 9.55 -7.45
CA ILE A 36 6.40 9.16 -8.79
C ILE A 36 5.67 7.90 -9.30
N GLY A 37 4.99 7.17 -8.41
CA GLY A 37 4.26 5.94 -8.76
C GLY A 37 5.15 4.69 -8.83
N ASP A 38 6.39 4.73 -8.34
CA ASP A 38 7.26 3.56 -8.23
C ASP A 38 6.91 2.74 -6.98
N ALA A 39 5.81 1.99 -7.09
CA ALA A 39 5.21 1.27 -5.97
C ALA A 39 6.17 0.25 -5.33
N TRP A 40 7.00 -0.44 -6.11
CA TRP A 40 7.90 -1.47 -5.60
C TRP A 40 9.04 -0.87 -4.78
N ASN A 41 9.68 0.19 -5.29
CA ASN A 41 10.76 0.82 -4.54
C ASN A 41 10.22 1.61 -3.34
N ALA A 42 9.02 2.19 -3.44
CA ALA A 42 8.34 2.82 -2.30
C ALA A 42 8.12 1.80 -1.17
N LEU A 43 7.62 0.61 -1.51
CA LEU A 43 7.39 -0.48 -0.55
C LEU A 43 8.68 -0.86 0.18
N LYS A 44 9.78 -1.08 -0.56
CA LYS A 44 11.08 -1.41 0.04
C LYS A 44 11.58 -0.33 1.00
N ALA A 45 11.49 0.94 0.58
CA ALA A 45 11.97 2.05 1.39
C ALA A 45 11.10 2.21 2.66
N ALA A 46 9.77 2.14 2.53
CA ALA A 46 8.86 2.24 3.67
C ALA A 46 9.05 1.08 4.67
N SER A 47 9.22 -0.16 4.18
CA SER A 47 9.52 -1.31 5.03
C SER A 47 10.82 -1.12 5.79
N ARG A 48 11.86 -0.58 5.14
CA ARG A 48 13.13 -0.31 5.83
C ARG A 48 12.96 0.75 6.94
N ALA A 49 12.13 1.76 6.72
CA ALA A 49 11.84 2.77 7.74
C ALA A 49 11.15 2.17 8.98
N THR A 50 10.18 1.27 8.78
CA THR A 50 9.47 0.60 9.89
C THR A 50 10.35 -0.42 10.62
N GLU A 51 11.23 -1.13 9.92
CA GLU A 51 12.24 -2.01 10.53
C GLU A 51 13.21 -1.23 11.42
N LEU A 52 13.70 -0.09 10.94
CA LEU A 52 14.66 0.74 11.67
C LEU A 52 14.01 1.46 12.86
N LYS A 53 12.73 1.83 12.78
CA LYS A 53 12.00 2.46 13.88
C LYS A 53 10.54 1.94 13.98
N PRO A 54 10.33 0.78 14.61
CA PRO A 54 9.00 0.16 14.72
C PRO A 54 7.98 0.97 15.51
N SER A 55 8.43 1.92 16.36
CA SER A 55 7.58 2.79 17.16
C SER A 55 7.18 4.09 16.45
N TRP A 56 7.43 4.21 15.14
CA TRP A 56 7.14 5.42 14.38
C TRP A 56 5.86 5.29 13.56
N ALA A 57 4.77 5.92 14.03
CA ALA A 57 3.44 5.80 13.43
C ALA A 57 3.38 6.28 11.98
N GLU A 58 4.04 7.40 11.65
CA GLU A 58 4.07 7.96 10.30
C GLU A 58 4.72 7.01 9.28
N ALA A 59 5.79 6.29 9.66
CA ALA A 59 6.42 5.31 8.78
C ALA A 59 5.48 4.12 8.46
N TRP A 60 4.65 3.71 9.42
CA TRP A 60 3.63 2.68 9.19
C TRP A 60 2.51 3.15 8.26
N VAL A 61 2.12 4.44 8.32
CA VAL A 61 1.19 5.02 7.34
C VAL A 61 1.80 5.01 5.93
N THR A 62 3.05 5.44 5.80
CA THR A 62 3.78 5.44 4.52
C THR A 62 3.92 4.01 3.95
N LEU A 63 4.16 3.01 4.81
CA LEU A 63 4.17 1.60 4.39
C LEU A 63 2.79 1.13 3.91
N GLY A 64 1.72 1.45 4.64
CA GLY A 64 0.36 1.11 4.23
C GLY A 64 -0.02 1.71 2.88
N ARG A 65 0.38 2.96 2.61
CA ARG A 65 0.18 3.61 1.31
C ARG A 65 0.98 2.94 0.19
N ALA A 66 2.22 2.56 0.46
CA ALA A 66 3.04 1.82 -0.50
C ALA A 66 2.44 0.45 -0.84
N GLN A 67 1.92 -0.27 0.17
CA GLN A 67 1.21 -1.52 -0.03
C GLN A 67 -0.07 -1.34 -0.85
N LEU A 68 -0.83 -0.27 -0.63
CA LEU A 68 -2.00 0.06 -1.47
C LEU A 68 -1.62 0.29 -2.93
N ASN A 69 -0.60 1.11 -3.19
CA ASN A 69 -0.12 1.36 -4.56
C ASN A 69 0.46 0.10 -5.21
N TYR A 70 1.04 -0.80 -4.43
CA TYR A 70 1.55 -2.08 -4.90
C TYR A 70 0.45 -3.13 -5.14
N GLY A 71 -0.78 -2.90 -4.64
CA GLY A 71 -1.92 -3.80 -4.83
C GLY A 71 -2.13 -4.80 -3.69
N GLU A 72 -1.60 -4.52 -2.50
CA GLU A 72 -1.69 -5.36 -1.30
C GLU A 72 -2.55 -4.70 -0.20
N PRO A 73 -3.87 -4.54 -0.39
CA PRO A 73 -4.72 -3.84 0.56
C PRO A 73 -4.88 -4.57 1.90
N ASP A 74 -4.73 -5.89 1.95
CA ASP A 74 -4.78 -6.67 3.19
C ASP A 74 -3.58 -6.30 4.09
N ASN A 75 -2.35 -6.30 3.53
CA ASN A 75 -1.14 -5.88 4.24
C ASN A 75 -1.20 -4.39 4.65
N ALA A 76 -1.79 -3.54 3.81
CA ALA A 76 -1.97 -2.13 4.12
C ALA A 76 -2.80 -1.91 5.39
N ILE A 77 -3.87 -2.69 5.60
CA ILE A 77 -4.67 -2.60 6.82
C ILE A 77 -3.84 -2.93 8.05
N GLU A 78 -3.00 -3.96 8.00
CA GLU A 78 -2.12 -4.31 9.12
C GLU A 78 -1.15 -3.17 9.45
N SER A 79 -0.57 -2.53 8.43
CA SER A 79 0.30 -1.36 8.63
C SER A 79 -0.45 -0.19 9.25
N PHE A 80 -1.67 0.13 8.78
CA PHE A 80 -2.47 1.19 9.39
C PHE A 80 -2.92 0.84 10.82
N ASP A 81 -3.22 -0.43 11.10
CA ASP A 81 -3.53 -0.89 12.46
C ASP A 81 -2.32 -0.73 13.40
N ARG A 82 -1.09 -0.96 12.91
CA ARG A 82 0.14 -0.65 13.66
C ARG A 82 0.29 0.85 13.91
N ALA A 83 0.06 1.69 12.91
CA ALA A 83 0.09 3.14 13.07
C ALA A 83 -0.91 3.61 14.14
N LEU A 84 -2.14 3.10 14.11
CA LEU A 84 -3.20 3.43 15.05
C LEU A 84 -2.96 2.87 16.46
N ALA A 85 -2.28 1.73 16.59
CA ALA A 85 -1.85 1.21 17.89
C ALA A 85 -0.81 2.12 18.56
N LEU A 86 0.05 2.78 17.76
CA LEU A 86 1.05 3.75 18.25
C LEU A 86 0.44 5.13 18.49
N LYS A 87 -0.50 5.55 17.62
CA LYS A 87 -1.16 6.85 17.65
C LYS A 87 -2.66 6.68 17.34
N PRO A 88 -3.51 6.46 18.37
CA PRO A 88 -4.94 6.16 18.16
C PRO A 88 -5.75 7.29 17.51
N ASP A 89 -5.32 8.54 17.70
CA ASP A 89 -5.93 9.75 17.14
C ASP A 89 -5.38 10.13 15.76
N TYR A 90 -4.65 9.23 15.08
CA TYR A 90 -4.11 9.51 13.76
C TYR A 90 -5.19 9.41 12.66
N GLU A 91 -5.91 10.51 12.44
CA GLU A 91 -7.03 10.61 11.49
C GLU A 91 -6.68 10.10 10.08
N GLU A 92 -5.52 10.49 9.56
CA GLU A 92 -5.02 10.07 8.25
C GLU A 92 -4.92 8.53 8.13
N ALA A 93 -4.40 7.86 9.16
CA ALA A 93 -4.31 6.41 9.19
C ALA A 93 -5.70 5.75 9.25
N GLN A 94 -6.66 6.35 9.96
CA GLN A 94 -8.03 5.84 10.02
C GLN A 94 -8.71 5.90 8.65
N ASP A 95 -8.54 7.00 7.92
CA ASP A 95 -9.15 7.20 6.61
C ASP A 95 -8.53 6.32 5.52
N ASP A 96 -7.20 6.17 5.54
CA ASP A 96 -6.51 5.26 4.64
C ASP A 96 -6.90 3.79 4.90
N ARG A 97 -7.04 3.40 6.17
CA ARG A 97 -7.53 2.06 6.54
C ARG A 97 -8.95 1.80 6.07
N LYS A 98 -9.85 2.77 6.18
CA LYS A 98 -11.23 2.67 5.64
C LYS A 98 -11.17 2.49 4.12
N THR A 99 -10.28 3.21 3.44
CA THR A 99 -10.07 3.08 1.99
C THR A 99 -9.58 1.69 1.61
N ALA A 100 -8.58 1.15 2.31
CA ALA A 100 -8.09 -0.21 2.12
C ALA A 100 -9.20 -1.27 2.33
N SER A 101 -9.99 -1.12 3.39
CA SER A 101 -11.12 -2.01 3.70
C SER A 101 -12.18 -2.02 2.59
N ARG A 102 -12.48 -0.84 2.02
CA ARG A 102 -13.42 -0.70 0.89
C ARG A 102 -12.90 -1.40 -0.36
N LEU A 103 -11.60 -1.34 -0.64
CA LEU A 103 -10.98 -2.04 -1.77
C LEU A 103 -11.12 -3.56 -1.63
N ILE A 104 -10.84 -4.12 -0.45
CA ILE A 104 -11.02 -5.56 -0.18
C ILE A 104 -12.48 -5.97 -0.36
N LYS A 105 -13.42 -5.21 0.21
CA LYS A 105 -14.86 -5.49 0.08
C LYS A 105 -15.29 -5.50 -1.39
N LYS A 106 -14.85 -4.51 -2.18
CA LYS A 106 -15.14 -4.42 -3.61
C LYS A 106 -14.54 -5.60 -4.39
N ARG A 107 -13.29 -5.99 -4.10
CA ARG A 107 -12.63 -7.16 -4.72
C ARG A 107 -13.40 -8.46 -4.45
N LYS A 108 -13.87 -8.66 -3.21
CA LYS A 108 -14.69 -9.82 -2.83
C LYS A 108 -16.03 -9.84 -3.57
N GLN A 109 -16.71 -8.69 -3.65
CA GLN A 109 -17.98 -8.55 -4.36
C GLN A 109 -17.84 -8.85 -5.87
N LEU A 110 -16.81 -8.31 -6.51
CA LEU A 110 -16.54 -8.58 -7.93
C LEU A 110 -16.28 -10.06 -8.19
N HIS A 111 -15.54 -10.73 -7.31
CA HIS A 111 -15.34 -12.18 -7.40
C HIS A 111 -16.66 -12.95 -7.26
N SER A 112 -17.52 -12.60 -6.30
CA SER A 112 -18.82 -13.27 -6.13
C SER A 112 -19.78 -13.02 -7.30
N SER A 113 -19.82 -11.81 -7.85
CA SER A 113 -20.68 -11.48 -8.99
C SER A 113 -20.22 -12.19 -10.27
N GLY A 114 -18.91 -12.27 -10.51
CA GLY A 114 -18.37 -13.02 -11.65
C GLY A 114 -18.69 -14.52 -11.58
N LEU A 115 -18.60 -15.12 -10.38
CA LEU A 115 -19.01 -16.52 -10.19
C LEU A 115 -20.51 -16.73 -10.40
N SER A 116 -21.35 -15.79 -9.97
CA SER A 116 -22.81 -15.84 -10.16
C SER A 116 -23.21 -15.73 -11.65
N GLU A 117 -22.55 -14.87 -12.43
CA GLU A 117 -22.81 -14.76 -13.88
C GLU A 117 -22.35 -15.99 -14.66
N ILE A 118 -21.24 -16.60 -14.24
CA ILE A 118 -20.72 -17.83 -14.86
C ILE A 118 -21.67 -19.01 -14.55
N GLN A 119 -22.11 -19.18 -13.29
CA GLN A 119 -23.07 -20.22 -12.93
C GLN A 119 -24.40 -20.10 -13.69
N ASN A 120 -24.93 -18.88 -13.84
CA ASN A 120 -26.16 -18.66 -14.61
C ASN A 120 -26.03 -19.00 -16.11
N ARG A 121 -24.82 -18.87 -16.70
CA ARG A 121 -24.57 -19.29 -18.09
C ARG A 121 -24.55 -20.81 -18.27
N TYR A 122 -24.18 -21.58 -17.25
CA TYR A 122 -24.14 -23.04 -17.32
C TYR A 122 -25.47 -23.73 -16.98
N THR A 123 -26.43 -23.03 -16.36
CA THR A 123 -27.74 -23.61 -16.00
C THR A 123 -28.80 -23.58 -17.10
N VAL A 124 -28.51 -23.03 -18.29
CA VAL A 124 -29.44 -22.99 -19.43
C VAL A 124 -29.17 -24.17 -20.36
N GLY A 125 -29.52 -25.38 -19.93
CA GLY A 125 -29.38 -26.56 -20.78
C GLY A 125 -29.58 -27.86 -20.00
N ASP A 126 -30.77 -28.07 -19.42
CA ASP A 126 -31.27 -29.40 -19.04
C ASP A 126 -32.73 -29.33 -18.57
N LYS A 127 -33.60 -28.72 -19.38
CA LYS A 127 -35.06 -28.87 -19.24
C LYS A 127 -35.73 -28.85 -20.60
N ASN A 128 -35.65 -29.98 -21.31
CA ASN A 128 -36.76 -30.54 -22.07
C ASN A 128 -36.27 -31.78 -22.82
N GLU A 129 -36.62 -32.95 -22.29
CA GLU A 129 -37.08 -34.11 -23.05
C GLU A 129 -37.31 -35.25 -22.06
N SER A 130 -38.54 -35.38 -21.56
CA SER A 130 -39.07 -36.64 -21.03
C SER A 130 -40.58 -36.51 -20.82
N SER A 131 -41.30 -37.43 -21.47
CA SER A 131 -42.75 -37.73 -21.43
C SER A 131 -43.61 -37.04 -22.48
#